data_AF-A0A9E2AP59-F1
#
_entry.id   AF-A0A9E2AP59-F1
#
_cell.length_a   1.000
_cell.length_b   1.000
_cell.length_c   1.000
_cell.angle_alpha   90.00
_cell.angle_beta   90.00
_cell.angle_gamma   90.00
#
_symmetry.space_group_name_H-M   'P 1'
#
loop_
_entity.id
_entity.type
_entity.pdbx_description
1 polymer ?
#
loop_
_entity_poly.entity_id
_entity_poly.type
_entity_poly.pdbx_seq_one_letter_code
_entity_poly.pdbx_strand_id
1 'polypeptide(L)'
;MEKYWDIIRHSYSGYWDYILQELMFKNYWDNYFYGLIGISVLVWALEICFPWRKDQAIFRKDFWLDTFYMFFNFFLLNLIILIALSNTAAELFNDVLGLVGLELSSLQLFDVDDLPLALGLLIFFIVSDFVQWNTHRLLHRVPILWKFHQVHHSVKEMGFAAHLRYHWMEPVIYKSLLYIPIAIIGGYDAQQVAIVHFSALAIGHLNH
;
A
#
# COMPACT_ATOMS: atom_id res chain seq x y z
N MET A 1 14.19 21.69 14.15
CA MET A 1 13.80 22.05 12.78
C MET A 1 14.74 21.44 11.74
N GLU A 2 16.07 21.56 11.89
CA GLU A 2 17.05 20.95 10.96
C GLU A 2 16.83 19.45 10.76
N LYS A 3 16.66 18.69 11.86
CA LYS A 3 16.31 17.26 11.86
C LYS A 3 15.18 16.90 10.85
N TYR A 4 14.03 17.57 10.92
CA TYR A 4 12.89 17.26 10.06
C TYR A 4 13.13 17.68 8.60
N TRP A 5 13.89 18.76 8.37
CA TRP A 5 14.28 19.15 7.02
C TRP A 5 15.19 18.12 6.37
N ASP A 6 16.13 17.55 7.12
CA ASP A 6 17.01 16.50 6.63
C ASP A 6 16.23 15.21 6.33
N ILE A 7 15.28 14.84 7.20
CA ILE A 7 14.37 13.70 6.94
C ILE A 7 13.60 13.90 5.65
N ILE A 8 13.01 15.07 5.43
CA ILE A 8 12.25 15.36 4.20
C ILE A 8 13.18 15.24 2.98
N ARG A 9 14.36 15.86 3.03
CA ARG A 9 15.33 15.81 1.92
C ARG A 9 15.76 14.39 1.61
N HIS A 10 16.15 13.62 2.63
CA HIS A 10 16.60 12.24 2.49
C HIS A 10 15.48 11.30 2.04
N SER A 11 14.24 11.55 2.47
CA SER A 11 13.07 10.77 2.03
C SER A 11 12.86 10.90 0.53
N TYR A 12 12.93 12.11 -0.02
CA TYR A 12 12.78 12.32 -1.46
C TYR A 12 13.95 11.78 -2.26
N SER A 13 15.19 12.05 -1.86
CA SER A 13 16.37 11.55 -2.59
C SER A 13 16.44 10.02 -2.54
N GLY A 14 16.21 9.43 -1.36
CA GLY A 14 16.23 7.98 -1.20
C GLY A 14 15.11 7.27 -1.97
N TYR A 15 13.90 7.82 -1.98
CA TYR A 15 12.81 7.23 -2.75
C TYR A 15 12.99 7.38 -4.27
N TRP A 16 13.59 8.49 -4.70
CA TRP A 16 13.98 8.67 -6.10
C TRP A 16 14.99 7.62 -6.54
N ASP A 17 16.05 7.41 -5.74
CA ASP A 17 17.06 6.38 -6.00
C ASP A 17 16.44 4.97 -6.02
N TYR A 18 15.50 4.70 -5.10
CA TYR A 18 14.73 3.46 -5.09
C TYR A 18 13.96 3.25 -6.41
N ILE A 19 13.18 4.23 -6.88
CA ILE A 19 12.47 4.13 -8.17
C ILE A 19 13.44 3.86 -9.33
N LEU A 20 14.59 4.54 -9.36
CA LEU A 20 15.59 4.30 -10.40
C LEU A 20 16.13 2.88 -10.35
N GLN A 21 16.41 2.34 -9.16
CA GLN A 21 16.88 0.96 -8.99
C GLN A 21 15.84 -0.07 -9.42
N GLU A 22 14.57 0.16 -9.08
CA GLU A 22 13.42 -0.64 -9.53
C GLU A 22 13.35 -0.69 -11.05
N LEU A 23 13.40 0.46 -11.72
CA LEU A 23 13.32 0.56 -13.18
C LEU A 23 14.54 -0.05 -13.89
N MET A 24 15.72 0.04 -13.29
CA MET A 24 16.98 -0.50 -13.82
C MET A 24 17.20 -2.00 -13.52
N PHE A 25 16.21 -2.72 -12.96
CA PHE A 25 16.32 -4.14 -12.60
C PHE A 25 17.48 -4.47 -11.65
N LYS A 26 17.83 -3.54 -10.76
CA LYS A 26 18.88 -3.79 -9.75
C LYS A 26 18.35 -4.58 -8.55
N ASN A 27 17.06 -4.46 -8.26
CA ASN A 27 16.36 -5.25 -7.26
C ASN A 27 15.83 -6.54 -7.90
N TYR A 28 16.12 -7.68 -7.28
CA TYR A 28 15.90 -8.99 -7.90
C TYR A 28 14.46 -9.46 -7.73
N TRP A 29 14.10 -9.92 -6.53
CA TRP A 29 12.88 -10.68 -6.29
C TRP A 29 11.78 -9.83 -5.63
N ASP A 30 12.14 -8.72 -5.01
CA ASP A 30 11.28 -7.76 -4.31
C ASP A 30 10.97 -6.50 -5.14
N ASN A 31 11.24 -6.54 -6.45
CA ASN A 31 10.98 -5.43 -7.36
C ASN A 31 9.47 -5.16 -7.45
N TYR A 32 9.00 -4.16 -6.70
CA TYR A 32 7.61 -3.70 -6.68
C TYR A 32 7.10 -3.23 -8.03
N PHE A 33 7.95 -2.55 -8.82
CA PHE A 33 7.54 -2.01 -10.11
C PHE A 33 7.14 -3.12 -11.09
N TYR A 34 8.03 -4.08 -11.32
CA TYR A 34 7.77 -5.20 -12.22
C TYR A 34 6.89 -6.27 -11.58
N GLY A 35 6.89 -6.41 -10.25
CA GLY A 35 5.95 -7.27 -9.53
C GLY A 35 4.49 -6.84 -9.73
N LEU A 36 4.21 -5.53 -9.62
CA LEU A 36 2.88 -4.97 -9.92
C LEU A 36 2.47 -5.25 -11.36
N ILE A 37 3.37 -5.01 -12.33
CA ILE A 37 3.11 -5.29 -13.75
C ILE A 37 2.86 -6.79 -13.96
N GLY A 38 3.68 -7.65 -13.39
CA GLY A 38 3.59 -9.10 -13.53
C GLY A 38 2.24 -9.64 -13.04
N ILE A 39 1.84 -9.26 -11.81
CA ILE A 39 0.54 -9.65 -11.24
C ILE A 39 -0.62 -9.07 -12.08
N SER A 40 -0.52 -7.81 -12.48
CA SER A 40 -1.53 -7.15 -13.33
C SER A 40 -1.74 -7.88 -14.65
N VAL A 41 -0.65 -8.17 -15.37
CA VAL A 41 -0.68 -8.87 -16.65
C VAL A 41 -1.20 -10.30 -16.47
N LEU A 42 -0.79 -10.98 -15.40
CA LEU A 42 -1.26 -12.32 -15.08
C LEU A 42 -2.78 -12.33 -14.87
N VAL A 43 -3.31 -11.46 -14.02
CA VAL A 43 -4.75 -11.41 -13.76
C VAL A 43 -5.53 -10.93 -14.98
N TRP A 44 -5.01 -9.97 -15.73
CA TRP A 44 -5.63 -9.55 -16.99
C TRP A 44 -5.69 -10.69 -18.03
N ALA A 45 -4.63 -11.49 -18.14
CA ALA A 45 -4.63 -12.69 -18.97
C ALA A 45 -5.68 -13.71 -18.49
N LEU A 46 -5.83 -13.90 -17.17
CA LEU A 46 -6.88 -14.74 -16.61
C LEU A 46 -8.28 -14.20 -16.92
N GLU A 47 -8.51 -12.89 -16.86
CA GLU A 47 -9.77 -12.26 -17.26
C GLU A 47 -10.10 -12.51 -18.75
N ILE A 48 -9.09 -12.53 -19.62
CA ILE A 48 -9.25 -12.80 -21.06
C ILE A 48 -9.52 -14.29 -21.32
N CYS A 49 -8.81 -15.19 -20.63
CA CYS A 49 -8.95 -16.63 -20.81
C CYS A 49 -10.23 -17.18 -20.16
N PHE A 50 -10.65 -16.61 -19.03
CA PHE A 50 -11.80 -17.05 -18.23
C PHE A 50 -12.73 -15.86 -17.90
N PRO A 51 -13.30 -15.18 -18.92
CA PRO A 51 -14.08 -13.98 -18.69
C PRO A 51 -15.39 -14.31 -17.98
N TRP A 52 -15.59 -13.72 -16.80
CA TRP A 52 -16.90 -13.68 -16.15
C TRP A 52 -17.88 -12.81 -16.96
N ARG A 53 -17.40 -11.66 -17.45
CA ARG A 53 -18.17 -10.70 -18.28
C ARG A 53 -17.85 -10.90 -19.77
N LYS A 54 -18.59 -11.79 -20.43
CA LYS A 54 -18.30 -12.24 -21.80
C LYS A 54 -18.43 -11.16 -22.88
N ASP A 55 -19.28 -10.16 -22.65
CA ASP A 55 -19.55 -9.09 -23.62
C ASP A 55 -18.73 -7.81 -23.39
N GLN A 56 -17.84 -7.82 -22.37
CA GLN A 56 -16.96 -6.68 -22.10
C GLN A 56 -15.70 -6.74 -22.97
N ALA A 57 -15.28 -5.60 -23.51
CA ALA A 57 -14.05 -5.53 -24.29
C ALA A 57 -12.81 -5.82 -23.43
N ILE A 58 -11.78 -6.43 -24.04
CA ILE A 58 -10.48 -6.71 -23.40
C ILE A 58 -9.86 -5.43 -22.85
N PHE A 59 -9.86 -4.36 -23.67
CA PHE A 59 -9.57 -3.01 -23.23
C PHE A 59 -10.88 -2.31 -22.94
N ARG A 60 -11.36 -2.50 -21.71
CA ARG A 60 -12.60 -1.90 -21.21
C ARG A 60 -12.53 -0.37 -21.16
N LYS A 61 -13.69 0.27 -20.97
CA LYS A 61 -13.76 1.71 -20.77
C LYS A 61 -12.84 2.14 -19.61
N ASP A 62 -12.12 3.23 -19.83
CA ASP A 62 -11.19 3.83 -18.88
C ASP A 62 -9.99 2.93 -18.50
N PHE A 63 -9.67 1.89 -19.29
CA PHE A 63 -8.51 1.01 -19.05
C PHE A 63 -7.22 1.81 -18.78
N TRP A 64 -6.89 2.78 -19.63
CA TRP A 64 -5.68 3.60 -19.47
C TRP A 64 -5.74 4.55 -18.27
N LEU A 65 -6.93 4.96 -17.86
CA LEU A 65 -7.11 5.76 -16.66
C LEU A 65 -6.79 4.91 -15.42
N ASP A 66 -7.23 3.65 -15.38
CA ASP A 66 -6.90 2.74 -14.28
C ASP A 66 -5.43 2.40 -14.23
N THR A 67 -4.82 2.16 -15.39
CA THR A 67 -3.38 1.99 -15.50
C THR A 67 -2.64 3.24 -14.99
N PHE A 68 -3.12 4.44 -15.31
CA PHE A 68 -2.56 5.68 -14.76
C PHE A 68 -2.67 5.71 -13.23
N TYR A 69 -3.86 5.46 -12.65
CA TYR A 69 -4.06 5.46 -11.20
C TYR A 69 -3.20 4.42 -10.49
N MET A 70 -3.05 3.23 -11.09
CA MET A 70 -2.17 2.18 -10.60
C MET A 70 -0.75 2.69 -10.39
N PHE A 71 -0.10 3.24 -11.43
CA PHE A 71 1.27 3.75 -11.29
C PHE A 71 1.35 5.05 -10.50
N PHE A 72 0.37 5.95 -10.67
CA PHE A 72 0.33 7.22 -9.95
C PHE A 72 0.24 6.98 -8.44
N ASN A 73 -0.71 6.17 -7.98
CA ASN A 73 -0.90 5.94 -6.55
C ASN A 73 0.20 5.08 -5.93
N PHE A 74 0.80 4.13 -6.66
CA PHE A 74 1.85 3.25 -6.13
C PHE A 74 3.23 3.90 -6.11
N PHE A 75 3.57 4.74 -7.09
CA PHE A 75 4.92 5.29 -7.22
C PHE A 75 4.94 6.81 -7.13
N LEU A 76 4.22 7.50 -8.02
CA LEU A 76 4.35 8.96 -8.14
C LEU A 76 3.83 9.70 -6.90
N LEU A 77 2.71 9.26 -6.33
CA LEU A 77 2.14 9.85 -5.13
C LEU A 77 3.05 9.67 -3.91
N ASN A 78 3.73 8.51 -3.82
CA ASN A 78 4.75 8.29 -2.80
C ASN A 78 5.91 9.27 -2.96
N LEU A 79 6.37 9.50 -4.20
CA LEU A 79 7.45 10.44 -4.51
C LEU A 79 7.08 11.89 -4.21
N ILE A 80 5.83 12.30 -4.44
CA ILE A 80 5.44 13.71 -4.31
C ILE A 80 5.06 14.06 -2.87
N ILE A 81 4.41 13.14 -2.15
CA ILE A 81 3.79 13.44 -0.84
C ILE A 81 4.12 12.39 0.21
N LEU A 82 3.79 11.12 -0.07
CA LEU A 82 3.60 10.17 1.04
C LEU A 82 4.91 9.76 1.71
N ILE A 83 6.04 9.66 1.01
CA ILE A 83 7.26 9.16 1.64
C ILE A 83 7.80 10.14 2.68
N ALA A 84 7.92 11.42 2.31
CA ALA A 84 8.37 12.46 3.23
C ALA A 84 7.36 12.64 4.37
N LEU A 85 6.06 12.67 4.06
CA LEU A 85 5.01 12.77 5.07
C LEU A 85 5.08 11.60 6.06
N SER A 86 5.22 10.36 5.58
CA SER A 86 5.24 9.16 6.43
C SER A 86 6.48 9.13 7.31
N ASN A 87 7.67 9.39 6.76
CA ASN A 87 8.91 9.38 7.52
C ASN A 87 8.97 10.52 8.54
N THR A 88 8.53 11.72 8.17
CA THR A 88 8.43 12.85 9.11
C THR A 88 7.39 12.60 10.20
N ALA A 89 6.23 12.03 9.87
CA ALA A 89 5.20 11.69 10.86
C ALA A 89 5.67 10.58 11.81
N ALA A 90 6.35 9.55 11.30
CA ALA A 90 6.93 8.48 12.10
C ALA A 90 7.98 9.03 13.08
N GLU A 91 8.86 9.92 12.61
CA GLU A 91 9.86 10.53 13.49
C GLU A 91 9.22 11.45 14.54
N LEU A 92 8.24 12.26 14.14
CA LEU A 92 7.50 13.09 15.08
C LEU A 92 6.81 12.24 16.15
N PHE A 93 6.22 11.11 15.76
CA PHE A 93 5.61 10.17 16.69
C PHE A 93 6.64 9.59 17.67
N ASN A 94 7.83 9.19 17.18
CA ASN A 94 8.92 8.72 18.03
C ASN A 94 9.40 9.79 19.01
N ASP A 95 9.55 11.04 18.56
CA ASP A 95 9.94 12.16 19.42
C ASP A 95 8.90 12.40 20.54
N VAL A 96 7.61 12.31 20.21
CA VAL A 96 6.53 12.44 21.19
C VAL A 96 6.52 11.29 22.20
N LEU A 97 6.74 10.05 21.75
CA LEU A 97 6.91 8.91 22.66
C LEU A 97 8.13 9.10 23.58
N GLY A 98 9.22 9.63 23.05
CA GLY A 98 10.44 9.92 23.81
C GLY A 98 10.21 10.90 24.97
N LEU A 99 9.23 11.82 24.86
CA LEU A 99 8.87 12.74 25.96
C LEU A 99 8.36 12.01 27.21
N VAL A 100 7.80 10.81 27.04
CA VAL A 100 7.29 9.96 28.13
C VAL A 100 8.20 8.75 28.39
N GLY A 101 9.40 8.74 27.82
CA GLY A 101 10.37 7.65 27.98
C GLY A 101 9.98 6.36 27.27
N LEU A 102 9.16 6.45 26.22
CA LEU A 102 8.76 5.31 25.39
C LEU A 102 9.44 5.38 24.02
N GLU A 103 9.61 4.21 23.42
CA GLU A 103 10.05 4.04 22.03
C GLU A 103 9.00 3.25 21.25
N LEU A 104 9.10 3.22 19.92
CA LEU A 104 8.19 2.42 19.08
C LEU A 104 8.24 0.93 19.44
N SER A 105 9.45 0.43 19.74
CA SER A 105 9.68 -0.92 20.26
C SER A 105 8.95 -1.19 21.57
N SER A 106 8.74 -0.16 22.40
CA SER A 106 7.97 -0.29 23.65
C SER A 106 6.48 -0.56 23.43
N LEU A 107 5.97 -0.34 22.22
CA LEU A 107 4.58 -0.65 21.86
C LEU A 107 4.40 -2.11 21.39
N GLN A 108 5.49 -2.82 21.10
CA GLN A 108 5.44 -4.18 20.59
C GLN A 108 4.95 -5.14 21.68
N LEU A 109 3.94 -5.96 21.36
CA LEU A 109 3.39 -6.95 22.29
C LEU A 109 4.12 -8.28 22.27
N PHE A 110 4.73 -8.62 21.14
CA PHE A 110 5.51 -9.81 20.92
C PHE A 110 6.56 -9.54 19.85
N ASP A 111 7.64 -10.30 19.87
CA ASP A 111 8.61 -10.32 18.79
C ASP A 111 8.16 -11.30 17.71
N VAL A 112 8.10 -10.85 16.46
CA VAL A 112 7.76 -11.70 15.32
C VAL A 112 8.85 -12.74 15.08
N ASP A 113 10.10 -12.43 15.43
CA ASP A 113 11.24 -13.34 15.25
C ASP A 113 11.16 -14.57 16.17
N ASP A 114 10.39 -14.49 17.26
CA ASP A 114 10.09 -15.62 18.15
C ASP A 114 9.01 -16.57 17.59
N LEU A 115 8.31 -16.17 16.52
CA LEU A 115 7.26 -16.96 15.90
C LEU A 115 7.78 -17.73 14.67
N PRO A 116 7.19 -18.90 14.35
CA PRO A 116 7.40 -19.50 13.03
C PRO A 116 7.03 -18.49 11.93
N LEU A 117 7.90 -18.32 10.94
CA LEU A 117 7.74 -17.31 9.87
C LEU A 117 6.32 -17.31 9.26
N ALA A 118 5.77 -18.49 8.97
CA ALA A 118 4.42 -18.62 8.41
C ALA A 118 3.33 -18.06 9.35
N LEU A 119 3.48 -18.25 10.66
CA LEU A 119 2.55 -17.72 11.66
C LEU A 119 2.68 -16.19 11.77
N GLY A 120 3.91 -15.66 11.78
CA GLY A 120 4.16 -14.22 11.75
C GLY A 120 3.52 -13.54 10.52
N LEU A 121 3.79 -14.08 9.32
CA LEU A 121 3.18 -13.59 8.07
C LEU A 121 1.64 -13.67 8.08
N LEU A 122 1.08 -14.75 8.65
CA LEU A 122 -0.36 -14.90 8.78
C LEU A 122 -0.97 -13.85 9.72
N ILE A 123 -0.33 -13.60 10.87
CA ILE A 123 -0.77 -12.56 11.81
C ILE A 123 -0.71 -11.20 11.14
N PHE A 124 0.40 -10.89 10.45
CA PHE A 124 0.55 -9.63 9.73
C PHE A 124 -0.54 -9.44 8.67
N PHE A 125 -0.79 -10.48 7.86
CA PHE A 125 -1.84 -10.45 6.85
C PHE A 125 -3.22 -10.21 7.47
N ILE A 126 -3.60 -10.96 8.51
CA ILE A 126 -4.91 -10.85 9.16
C ILE A 126 -5.10 -9.47 9.79
N VAL A 127 -4.10 -8.96 10.52
CA VAL A 127 -4.19 -7.64 11.16
C VAL A 127 -4.29 -6.55 10.11
N SER A 128 -3.47 -6.63 9.05
CA SER A 128 -3.52 -5.66 7.94
C SER A 128 -4.86 -5.67 7.23
N ASP A 129 -5.38 -6.85 6.90
CA ASP A 129 -6.68 -7.01 6.24
C ASP A 129 -7.82 -6.51 7.14
N PHE A 130 -7.81 -6.85 8.42
CA PHE A 130 -8.82 -6.39 9.38
C PHE A 130 -8.85 -4.85 9.50
N VAL A 131 -7.69 -4.20 9.56
CA VAL A 131 -7.60 -2.73 9.61
C VAL A 131 -8.05 -2.13 8.29
N GLN A 132 -7.64 -2.69 7.15
CA GLN A 132 -8.08 -2.23 5.83
C GLN A 132 -9.59 -2.36 5.66
N TRP A 133 -10.18 -3.49 6.06
CA TRP A 133 -11.62 -3.72 6.00
C TRP A 133 -12.40 -2.71 6.85
N ASN A 134 -11.97 -2.45 8.09
CA ASN A 134 -12.61 -1.43 8.94
C ASN A 134 -12.43 -0.02 8.38
N THR A 135 -11.26 0.28 7.80
CA THR A 135 -11.00 1.56 7.14
C THR A 135 -11.94 1.74 5.95
N HIS A 136 -12.10 0.72 5.10
CA HIS A 136 -13.03 0.73 3.98
C HIS A 136 -14.47 0.98 4.46
N ARG A 137 -14.93 0.29 5.52
CA ARG A 137 -16.24 0.56 6.13
C ARG A 137 -16.39 2.00 6.61
N LEU A 138 -15.33 2.57 7.18
CA LEU A 138 -15.32 3.96 7.62
C LEU A 138 -15.44 4.92 6.42
N LEU A 139 -14.73 4.64 5.31
CA LEU A 139 -14.82 5.40 4.06
C LEU A 139 -16.24 5.42 3.49
N HIS A 140 -16.99 4.33 3.62
CA HIS A 140 -18.41 4.25 3.23
C HIS A 140 -19.37 4.97 4.18
N ARG A 141 -19.05 5.01 5.48
CA ARG A 141 -19.99 5.49 6.51
C ARG A 141 -19.86 6.98 6.79
N VAL A 142 -18.66 7.54 6.69
CA VAL A 142 -18.37 8.93 7.08
C VAL A 142 -18.45 9.86 5.86
N PRO A 143 -19.34 10.87 5.83
CA PRO A 143 -19.59 11.68 4.63
C PRO A 143 -18.36 12.37 4.03
N ILE A 144 -17.43 12.85 4.87
CA ILE A 144 -16.21 13.48 4.37
C ILE A 144 -15.26 12.47 3.72
N LEU A 145 -15.18 11.25 4.27
CA LEU A 145 -14.32 10.21 3.73
C LEU A 145 -14.89 9.60 2.45
N TRP A 146 -16.22 9.48 2.38
CA TRP A 146 -16.92 9.08 1.16
C TRP A 146 -16.60 9.99 -0.03
N LYS A 147 -16.40 11.30 0.19
CA LYS A 147 -16.02 12.22 -0.90
C LYS A 147 -14.72 11.82 -1.60
N PHE A 148 -13.81 11.15 -0.91
CA PHE A 148 -12.61 10.57 -1.50
C PHE A 148 -12.93 9.22 -2.14
N HIS A 149 -13.58 8.35 -1.38
CA HIS A 149 -13.83 6.97 -1.79
C HIS A 149 -14.80 6.81 -2.98
N GLN A 150 -15.67 7.80 -3.24
CA GLN A 150 -16.53 7.79 -4.43
C GLN A 150 -15.74 7.78 -5.76
N VAL A 151 -14.46 8.18 -5.76
CA VAL A 151 -13.58 8.05 -6.94
C VAL A 151 -13.38 6.57 -7.28
N HIS A 152 -13.20 5.73 -6.27
CA HIS A 152 -13.15 4.28 -6.44
C HIS A 152 -14.49 3.69 -6.91
N HIS A 153 -15.60 4.16 -6.34
CA HIS A 153 -16.94 3.76 -6.82
C HIS A 153 -17.35 4.35 -8.17
N SER A 154 -16.51 5.16 -8.81
CA SER A 154 -16.80 5.75 -10.12
C SER A 154 -16.56 4.79 -11.30
N VAL A 155 -15.97 3.62 -11.04
CA VAL A 155 -15.69 2.60 -12.05
C VAL A 155 -17.01 2.07 -12.62
N LYS A 156 -17.14 2.13 -13.96
CA LYS A 156 -18.35 1.68 -14.68
C LYS A 156 -18.22 0.27 -15.26
N GLU A 157 -17.02 -0.10 -15.69
CA GLU A 157 -16.67 -1.42 -16.21
C GLU A 157 -15.56 -1.99 -15.35
N MET A 158 -15.81 -3.15 -14.75
CA MET A 158 -14.91 -3.77 -13.77
C MET A 158 -13.78 -4.53 -14.47
N GLY A 159 -12.60 -4.55 -13.86
CA GLY A 159 -11.51 -5.45 -14.22
C GLY A 159 -10.29 -5.21 -13.34
N PHE A 160 -9.20 -5.94 -13.57
CA PHE A 160 -8.10 -6.11 -12.61
C PHE A 160 -7.57 -4.84 -11.93
N ALA A 161 -7.45 -3.72 -12.66
CA ALA A 161 -6.92 -2.46 -12.13
C ALA A 161 -7.98 -1.52 -11.51
N ALA A 162 -9.27 -1.90 -11.56
CA ALA A 162 -10.36 -1.06 -11.05
C ALA A 162 -10.20 -0.71 -9.57
N HIS A 163 -9.69 -1.65 -8.77
CA HIS A 163 -9.47 -1.43 -7.34
C HIS A 163 -8.40 -0.38 -7.04
N LEU A 164 -7.54 -0.09 -8.01
CA LEU A 164 -6.43 0.86 -7.89
C LEU A 164 -6.84 2.30 -8.25
N ARG A 165 -8.04 2.49 -8.82
CA ARG A 165 -8.64 3.81 -9.02
C ARG A 165 -9.15 4.33 -7.70
N TYR A 166 -8.33 5.03 -6.94
CA TYR A 166 -8.77 5.66 -5.70
C TYR A 166 -8.16 7.05 -5.55
N HIS A 167 -8.80 7.86 -4.71
CA HIS A 167 -8.35 9.23 -4.45
C HIS A 167 -7.05 9.21 -3.63
N TRP A 168 -6.14 10.17 -3.87
CA TRP A 168 -4.81 10.21 -3.23
C TRP A 168 -4.83 10.29 -1.69
N MET A 169 -5.94 10.77 -1.12
CA MET A 169 -6.17 10.78 0.33
C MET A 169 -6.43 9.39 0.93
N GLU A 170 -6.89 8.43 0.14
CA GLU A 170 -7.17 7.08 0.64
C GLU A 170 -5.89 6.42 1.18
N PRO A 171 -4.75 6.40 0.46
CA PRO A 171 -3.47 5.96 1.01
C PRO A 171 -3.07 6.66 2.32
N VAL A 172 -3.33 7.97 2.45
CA VAL A 172 -3.04 8.70 3.69
C VAL A 172 -3.85 8.11 4.85
N ILE A 173 -5.16 7.95 4.66
CA ILE A 173 -6.07 7.40 5.67
C ILE A 173 -5.72 5.95 6.02
N TYR A 174 -5.55 5.08 5.02
CA TYR A 174 -5.20 3.68 5.20
C TYR A 174 -3.87 3.52 5.95
N LYS A 175 -2.81 4.21 5.51
CA LYS A 175 -1.49 4.11 6.16
C LYS A 175 -1.52 4.67 7.58
N SER A 176 -2.25 5.77 7.82
CA SER A 176 -2.35 6.36 9.15
C SER A 176 -3.04 5.43 10.15
N LEU A 177 -4.13 4.77 9.75
CA LEU A 177 -4.84 3.81 10.60
C LEU A 177 -4.11 2.49 10.76
N LEU A 178 -3.31 2.08 9.75
CA LEU A 178 -2.51 0.86 9.80
C LEU A 178 -1.24 1.00 10.64
N TYR A 179 -0.66 2.20 10.74
CA TYR A 179 0.64 2.43 11.37
C TYR A 179 0.72 1.90 12.81
N ILE A 180 -0.22 2.29 13.67
CA ILE A 180 -0.20 1.89 15.10
C ILE A 180 -0.39 0.37 15.27
N PRO A 181 -1.42 -0.27 14.66
CA PRO A 181 -1.56 -1.73 14.72
C PRO A 181 -0.29 -2.48 14.31
N ILE A 182 0.37 -2.06 13.24
CA ILE A 182 1.62 -2.69 12.79
C ILE A 182 2.79 -2.41 13.72
N ALA A 183 2.88 -1.21 14.31
CA ALA A 183 3.88 -0.91 15.33
C ALA A 183 3.73 -1.80 16.58
N ILE A 184 2.49 -2.15 16.95
CA ILE A 184 2.17 -3.03 18.09
C ILE A 184 2.55 -4.50 17.83
N ILE A 185 2.40 -4.97 16.59
CA ILE A 185 2.77 -6.34 16.21
C ILE A 185 4.12 -6.42 15.51
N GLY A 186 4.94 -5.36 15.61
CA GLY A 186 6.08 -5.08 14.74
C GLY A 186 7.19 -6.15 14.74
N GLY A 187 8.31 -5.83 14.08
CA GLY A 187 9.40 -6.80 13.86
C GLY A 187 9.38 -7.43 12.48
N TYR A 188 8.59 -6.88 11.54
CA TYR A 188 8.61 -7.35 10.15
C TYR A 188 9.68 -6.65 9.32
N ASP A 189 10.47 -7.43 8.59
CA ASP A 189 11.42 -6.91 7.62
C ASP A 189 10.74 -6.50 6.29
N ALA A 190 11.51 -5.83 5.41
CA ALA A 190 11.01 -5.39 4.11
C ALA A 190 10.52 -6.54 3.22
N GLN A 191 11.11 -7.74 3.37
CA GLN A 191 10.74 -8.92 2.61
C GLN A 191 9.38 -9.47 3.02
N GLN A 192 9.13 -9.57 4.32
CA GLN A 192 7.85 -10.00 4.88
C GLN A 192 6.74 -9.01 4.53
N VAL A 193 7.03 -7.69 4.58
CA VAL A 193 6.13 -6.64 4.09
C VAL A 193 5.80 -6.83 2.61
N ALA A 194 6.80 -7.11 1.77
CA ALA A 194 6.56 -7.38 0.36
C ALA A 194 5.69 -8.61 0.12
N ILE A 195 5.93 -9.71 0.83
CA ILE A 195 5.12 -10.94 0.71
C ILE A 195 3.65 -10.65 1.03
N VAL A 196 3.37 -10.01 2.16
CA VAL A 196 2.00 -9.68 2.57
C VAL A 196 1.35 -8.69 1.60
N HIS A 197 2.09 -7.67 1.18
CA HIS A 197 1.58 -6.67 0.25
C HIS A 197 1.24 -7.26 -1.12
N PHE A 198 2.13 -8.06 -1.72
CA PHE A 198 1.88 -8.72 -3.00
C PHE A 198 0.75 -9.76 -2.90
N SER A 199 0.63 -10.45 -1.78
CA SER A 199 -0.49 -11.37 -1.54
C SER A 199 -1.82 -10.63 -1.53
N ALA A 200 -1.91 -9.53 -0.77
CA ALA A 200 -3.10 -8.68 -0.72
C ALA A 200 -3.41 -8.05 -2.09
N LEU A 201 -2.38 -7.60 -2.81
CA LEU A 201 -2.50 -7.03 -4.16
C LEU A 201 -3.09 -8.05 -5.14
N ALA A 202 -2.58 -9.28 -5.15
CA ALA A 202 -3.08 -10.35 -6.01
C ALA A 202 -4.54 -10.68 -5.70
N ILE A 203 -4.91 -10.76 -4.41
CA ILE A 203 -6.30 -10.95 -3.97
C ILE A 203 -7.18 -9.78 -4.46
N GLY A 204 -6.72 -8.54 -4.30
CA GLY A 204 -7.43 -7.34 -4.77
C GLY A 204 -7.72 -7.36 -6.27
N HIS A 205 -6.70 -7.74 -7.07
CA HIS A 205 -6.83 -7.89 -8.52
C HIS A 205 -7.86 -8.97 -8.90
N LEU A 206 -7.86 -10.11 -8.20
CA LEU A 206 -8.79 -11.20 -8.45
C LEU A 206 -10.23 -10.91 -7.99
N ASN A 207 -10.41 -10.00 -7.03
CA ASN A 207 -11.73 -9.65 -6.48
C ASN A 207 -12.58 -8.72 -7.37
N HIS A 208 -12.00 -8.11 -8.41
CA HIS A 208 -12.65 -7.10 -9.27
C HIS A 208 -12.83 -7.59 -10.70
#